data_AF-A0A1R4I8L1-F1
#
_entry.id   AF-A0A1R4I8L1-F1
#
_cell.length_a   1.000
_cell.length_b   1.000
_cell.length_c   1.000
_cell.angle_alpha   90.00
_cell.angle_beta   90.00
_cell.angle_gamma   90.00
#
_symmetry.space_group_name_H-M   'P 1'
#
loop_
_entity.id
_entity.type
_entity.pdbx_description
1 polymer ?
#
loop_
_entity_poly.entity_id
_entity_poly.type
_entity_poly.pdbx_seq_one_letter_code
_entity_poly.pdbx_strand_id
1 'polypeptide(L)'
;MNRAGPPVRVPRMKTLATRTDAARPQGTGLSAPTGRTTAPAEAAVGVAGDMCRLSVVGPSSRVELAVPSHIPVAELLPTIVGHLDPALATRGLGHGGWVLQRLGHPPLDEDRGTAAAGLLDGDVLYLRPRNDELKRAQYDDLVDGVQTVLRAREDAWTPARTRTAALGVAVLAGLAAIAIAATTGAAAPLAAGVLAVVLLSSGALVDRLWDTGLGRILLGLGVAAAAVAGAAVPVAIAQGAVAPITSAASGAATAGVAAAAAASLGGARRPAFIATAGAAAVVVLGLAVPLLLGQGLPEGAAITLVLALALARVIPAIAAWCGGLVVDAVPLSAEDFQSELTAVPVEEVERGAAAAHAVVTALWSAWAVVVGTALVVLALGPGWASLALTATAALAALLQARELTAAVQRAVVLGCAALPLAVLAVARTLPLGVPWRIAAVAVLLAVVAHACVAALVLPGRRLAPTWGRTGDTLHWLCAIAIPALVLAVVGLYDWVADLV
;
A
#
# COMPACT_ATOMS: atom_id res chain seq x y z
N MET A 1 -13.97 -19.82 60.85
CA MET A 1 -14.07 -18.70 61.80
C MET A 1 -13.75 -17.41 61.05
N ASN A 2 -14.73 -16.48 61.00
CA ASN A 2 -14.64 -15.00 60.86
C ASN A 2 -13.67 -14.37 59.85
N ARG A 3 -14.00 -13.33 59.08
CA ARG A 3 -15.20 -12.48 58.94
C ARG A 3 -14.99 -11.58 57.71
N ALA A 4 -16.07 -11.25 57.01
CA ALA A 4 -16.13 -10.25 55.95
C ALA A 4 -16.18 -8.81 56.50
N GLY A 5 -15.74 -7.84 55.68
CA GLY A 5 -15.93 -6.38 55.87
C GLY A 5 -15.27 -5.55 54.74
N PRO A 6 -15.81 -4.38 54.33
CA PRO A 6 -15.98 -3.98 52.92
C PRO A 6 -14.96 -2.95 52.36
N PRO A 7 -14.90 -2.70 51.03
CA PRO A 7 -14.14 -1.60 50.47
C PRO A 7 -14.89 -0.26 50.56
N VAL A 8 -14.17 0.77 51.03
CA VAL A 8 -14.65 2.14 51.26
C VAL A 8 -14.80 2.91 49.94
N ARG A 9 -15.93 3.62 49.80
CA ARG A 9 -16.25 4.57 48.73
C ARG A 9 -15.49 5.89 48.88
N VAL A 10 -15.12 6.44 47.72
CA VAL A 10 -14.54 7.76 47.40
C VAL A 10 -15.31 8.94 48.01
N PRO A 11 -14.65 10.11 48.20
CA PRO A 11 -15.27 11.39 47.83
C PRO A 11 -14.47 12.14 46.76
N ARG A 12 -15.23 12.61 45.76
CA ARG A 12 -14.86 13.60 44.73
C ARG A 12 -14.35 14.89 45.37
N MET A 13 -13.32 15.49 44.78
CA MET A 13 -13.09 16.93 44.85
C MET A 13 -13.19 17.54 43.44
N LYS A 14 -14.14 18.46 43.31
CA LYS A 14 -14.47 19.32 42.18
C LYS A 14 -13.59 20.57 42.23
N THR A 15 -12.90 20.90 41.13
CA THR A 15 -13.15 22.06 40.25
C THR A 15 -12.50 23.37 40.67
N LEU A 16 -11.65 23.91 39.80
CA LEU A 16 -11.68 25.30 39.32
C LEU A 16 -10.65 25.48 38.18
N ALA A 17 -11.12 25.45 36.94
CA ALA A 17 -10.44 26.06 35.81
C ALA A 17 -11.50 26.82 35.01
N THR A 18 -11.31 28.12 35.01
CA THR A 18 -12.18 29.16 34.47
C THR A 18 -12.21 29.16 32.94
N ARG A 19 -13.41 29.44 32.45
CA ARG A 19 -13.90 29.51 31.08
C ARG A 19 -13.85 30.96 30.59
N THR A 20 -13.47 31.20 29.33
CA THR A 20 -13.97 32.32 28.50
C THR A 20 -13.70 31.96 27.03
N ASP A 21 -14.63 31.28 26.37
CA ASP A 21 -15.68 31.82 25.48
C ASP A 21 -15.17 32.80 24.41
N ALA A 22 -15.11 32.31 23.17
CA ALA A 22 -14.92 33.06 21.94
C ALA A 22 -16.29 33.22 21.24
N ALA A 23 -16.65 34.46 20.93
CA ALA A 23 -17.79 34.82 20.10
C ALA A 23 -17.32 35.44 18.78
N ARG A 24 -17.82 34.88 17.67
CA ARG A 24 -17.91 35.41 16.29
C ARG A 24 -18.93 36.60 16.24
N PRO A 25 -19.30 37.27 15.11
CA PRO A 25 -18.84 37.24 13.69
C PRO A 25 -18.86 38.64 12.97
N GLN A 26 -18.93 38.64 11.62
CA GLN A 26 -19.36 39.68 10.65
C GLN A 26 -18.20 40.43 9.94
N GLY A 27 -18.14 40.66 8.62
CA GLY A 27 -19.07 40.53 7.49
C GLY A 27 -18.79 41.68 6.50
N THR A 28 -18.90 41.44 5.18
CA THR A 28 -18.96 42.43 4.05
C THR A 28 -17.67 43.26 3.76
N GLY A 29 -17.12 43.41 2.56
CA GLY A 29 -17.65 43.44 1.19
C GLY A 29 -17.70 44.90 0.69
N LEU A 30 -16.72 45.37 -0.09
CA LEU A 30 -16.73 46.62 -0.91
C LEU A 30 -15.45 46.66 -1.78
N SER A 31 -15.54 46.44 -3.08
CA SER A 31 -15.71 47.43 -4.16
C SER A 31 -14.40 48.12 -4.61
N ALA A 32 -14.02 47.84 -5.86
CA ALA A 32 -13.08 48.64 -6.65
C ALA A 32 -13.67 50.03 -6.97
N PRO A 33 -12.80 51.00 -7.32
CA PRO A 33 -13.12 51.85 -8.46
C PRO A 33 -11.94 52.07 -9.43
N THR A 34 -12.37 52.41 -10.64
CA THR A 34 -11.69 52.70 -11.89
C THR A 34 -11.02 54.09 -11.92
N GLY A 35 -9.83 54.14 -12.53
CA GLY A 35 -9.38 55.09 -13.57
C GLY A 35 -9.37 56.61 -13.32
N ARG A 36 -8.16 57.21 -13.42
CA ARG A 36 -7.91 58.48 -14.11
C ARG A 36 -6.46 58.59 -14.59
N THR A 37 -6.31 58.93 -15.86
CA THR A 37 -5.07 59.16 -16.60
C THR A 37 -4.65 60.63 -16.50
N THR A 38 -3.39 60.91 -16.14
CA THR A 38 -2.63 62.10 -16.57
C THR A 38 -1.13 61.79 -16.49
N ALA A 39 -0.40 61.96 -17.58
CA ALA A 39 1.07 61.97 -17.67
C ALA A 39 1.53 63.40 -18.06
N PRO A 40 2.84 63.71 -18.15
CA PRO A 40 3.96 63.42 -17.24
C PRO A 40 4.60 64.74 -16.73
N ALA A 41 5.24 64.73 -15.56
CA ALA A 41 6.06 65.86 -15.09
C ALA A 41 7.32 65.36 -14.36
N GLU A 42 8.39 65.28 -15.15
CA GLU A 42 9.78 65.63 -14.87
C GLU A 42 10.23 65.83 -13.42
N ALA A 43 11.08 64.89 -12.99
CA ALA A 43 12.23 65.02 -12.08
C ALA A 43 12.11 65.91 -10.82
N ALA A 44 11.91 65.24 -9.68
CA ALA A 44 12.54 65.63 -8.42
C ALA A 44 13.20 64.39 -7.79
N VAL A 45 14.53 64.38 -7.76
CA VAL A 45 15.33 63.40 -7.03
C VAL A 45 15.09 63.63 -5.53
N GLY A 46 14.31 62.74 -4.93
CA GLY A 46 14.21 62.56 -3.49
C GLY A 46 14.52 61.10 -3.18
N VAL A 47 15.63 60.85 -2.48
CA VAL A 47 15.95 59.54 -1.89
C VAL A 47 14.92 59.27 -0.80
N ALA A 48 13.76 58.76 -1.18
CA ALA A 48 12.79 58.14 -0.28
C ALA A 48 13.12 56.65 -0.27
N GLY A 49 13.53 56.14 0.89
CA GLY A 49 14.09 54.80 1.03
C GLY A 49 13.14 53.72 0.52
N ASP A 50 13.61 52.91 -0.43
CA ASP A 50 12.96 51.65 -0.78
C ASP A 50 12.87 50.80 0.48
N MET A 51 11.65 50.42 0.87
CA MET A 51 11.36 49.56 2.02
C MET A 51 10.97 48.18 1.51
N CYS A 52 11.46 47.13 2.15
CA CYS A 52 11.08 45.77 1.88
C CYS A 52 10.28 45.18 3.05
N ARG A 53 9.10 44.61 2.77
CA ARG A 53 8.27 43.90 3.76
C ARG A 53 8.73 42.46 3.88
N LEU A 54 9.26 42.09 5.05
CA LEU A 54 9.72 40.73 5.34
C LEU A 54 8.89 40.10 6.44
N SER A 55 8.64 38.80 6.31
CA SER A 55 8.05 37.98 7.37
C SER A 55 9.13 37.14 8.03
N VAL A 56 9.49 37.43 9.27
CA VAL A 56 10.51 36.67 10.00
C VAL A 56 9.85 35.73 11.00
N VAL A 57 10.18 34.44 10.90
CA VAL A 57 9.72 33.37 11.78
C VAL A 57 10.83 33.06 12.79
N GLY A 58 10.57 33.36 14.06
CA GLY A 58 11.39 32.96 15.19
C GLY A 58 10.95 31.61 15.78
N PRO A 59 11.63 31.14 16.85
CA PRO A 59 11.35 29.84 17.47
C PRO A 59 9.95 29.71 18.07
N SER A 60 9.38 30.81 18.57
CA SER A 60 8.11 30.83 19.31
C SER A 60 7.12 31.90 18.79
N SER A 61 7.54 32.74 17.84
CA SER A 61 6.77 33.88 17.35
C SER A 61 7.12 34.18 15.90
N ARG A 62 6.23 34.90 15.21
CA ARG A 62 6.44 35.42 13.85
C ARG A 62 6.14 36.91 13.86
N VAL A 63 6.97 37.69 13.16
CA VAL A 63 6.78 39.13 13.03
C VAL A 63 6.90 39.53 11.56
N GLU A 64 6.12 40.54 11.15
CA GLU A 64 6.23 41.15 9.83
C GLU A 64 6.76 42.58 10.00
N LEU A 65 7.86 42.88 9.31
CA LEU A 65 8.60 44.12 9.47
C LEU A 65 8.87 44.73 8.10
N ALA A 66 8.69 46.03 7.98
CA ALA A 66 9.19 46.79 6.85
C ALA A 66 10.60 47.27 7.18
N VAL A 67 11.59 46.82 6.42
CA VAL A 67 13.01 47.16 6.62
C VAL A 67 13.57 47.91 5.41
N PRO A 68 14.48 48.87 5.60
CA PRO A 68 15.10 49.58 4.47
C PRO A 68 15.91 48.63 3.57
N SER A 69 15.81 48.84 2.26
CA SER A 69 16.40 47.96 1.23
C SER A 69 17.92 47.95 1.18
N HIS A 70 18.54 49.03 1.64
CA HIS A 70 19.97 49.33 1.52
C HIS A 70 20.77 49.13 2.81
N ILE A 71 20.10 48.89 3.95
CA ILE A 71 20.78 48.67 5.24
C ILE A 71 21.20 47.20 5.33
N PRO A 72 22.47 46.90 5.68
CA PRO A 72 22.96 45.54 5.86
C PRO A 72 22.10 44.73 6.83
N VAL A 73 21.88 43.44 6.51
CA VAL A 73 21.09 42.54 7.37
C VAL A 73 21.68 42.45 8.78
N ALA A 74 23.01 42.55 8.96
CA ALA A 74 23.67 42.59 10.25
C ALA A 74 23.14 43.69 11.19
N GLU A 75 22.86 44.87 10.65
CA GLU A 75 22.40 46.03 11.42
C GLU A 75 20.91 45.94 11.77
N LEU A 76 20.13 45.27 10.92
CA LEU A 76 18.69 45.03 11.14
C LEU A 76 18.44 43.91 12.15
N LEU A 77 19.37 42.96 12.26
CA LEU A 77 19.21 41.73 13.03
C LEU A 77 18.88 41.96 14.53
N PRO A 78 19.57 42.86 15.28
CA PRO A 78 19.25 43.10 16.69
C PRO A 78 17.81 43.61 16.88
N THR A 79 17.35 44.47 15.97
CA THR A 79 15.98 45.00 15.98
C THR A 79 14.96 43.92 15.66
N ILE A 80 15.22 43.08 14.65
CA ILE A 80 14.35 41.95 14.28
C ILE A 80 14.25 40.95 15.45
N VAL A 81 15.38 40.58 16.06
CA VAL A 81 15.44 39.67 17.22
C VAL A 81 14.66 40.25 18.40
N GLY A 82 14.82 41.54 18.69
CA GLY A 82 14.10 42.22 19.76
C GLY A 82 12.57 42.25 19.55
N HIS A 83 12.11 42.39 18.31
CA HIS A 83 10.68 42.35 17.98
C HIS A 83 10.07 40.94 18.06
N LEU A 84 10.87 39.89 17.85
CA LEU A 84 10.41 38.51 17.98
C LEU A 84 10.24 38.10 19.44
N ASP A 85 11.28 38.30 20.24
CA ASP A 85 11.28 38.12 21.68
C ASP A 85 12.58 38.73 22.28
N PRO A 86 12.48 39.69 23.22
CA PRO A 86 13.63 40.28 23.90
C PRO A 86 14.60 39.26 24.54
N ALA A 87 14.11 38.09 24.97
CA ALA A 87 14.94 37.04 25.55
C ALA A 87 15.81 36.29 24.52
N LEU A 88 15.53 36.42 23.22
CA LEU A 88 16.34 35.79 22.16
C LEU A 88 17.75 36.37 22.06
N ALA A 89 17.94 37.65 22.38
CA ALA A 89 19.26 38.27 22.40
C ALA A 89 20.19 37.57 23.40
N THR A 90 19.70 37.32 24.62
CA THR A 90 20.45 36.60 25.67
C THR A 90 20.68 35.13 25.30
N ARG A 91 19.66 34.46 24.73
CA ARG A 91 19.79 33.07 24.24
C ARG A 91 20.83 32.95 23.11
N GLY A 92 20.96 34.01 22.29
CA GLY A 92 21.94 34.14 21.22
C GLY A 92 23.39 33.93 21.64
N LEU A 93 23.74 34.28 22.87
CA LEU A 93 25.10 34.18 23.40
C LEU A 93 25.63 32.73 23.41
N GLY A 94 24.75 31.75 23.60
CA GLY A 94 25.13 30.33 23.66
C GLY A 94 25.53 29.73 22.30
N HIS A 95 25.17 30.38 21.19
CA HIS A 95 25.33 29.82 19.84
C HIS A 95 25.85 30.84 18.82
N GLY A 96 26.59 31.85 19.29
CA GLY A 96 27.28 32.83 18.43
C GLY A 96 26.36 33.85 17.76
N GLY A 97 25.13 34.04 18.26
CA GLY A 97 24.14 34.94 17.69
C GLY A 97 23.15 34.23 16.76
N TRP A 98 22.35 35.01 16.06
CA TRP A 98 21.32 34.53 15.13
C TRP A 98 21.70 34.83 13.70
N VAL A 99 21.15 34.07 12.75
CA VAL A 99 21.26 34.32 11.31
C VAL A 99 19.87 34.22 10.68
N LEU A 100 19.67 34.95 9.57
CA LEU A 100 18.43 34.88 8.80
C LEU A 100 18.64 34.01 7.56
N GLN A 101 17.67 33.13 7.29
CA GLN A 101 17.78 32.13 6.23
C GLN A 101 16.43 31.93 5.54
N ARG A 102 16.42 31.78 4.21
CA ARG A 102 15.23 31.27 3.49
C ARG A 102 15.13 29.76 3.67
N LEU A 103 13.92 29.21 3.67
CA LEU A 103 13.72 27.78 3.84
C LEU A 103 14.50 26.98 2.78
N GLY A 104 15.46 26.14 3.22
CA GLY A 104 16.27 25.30 2.33
C GLY A 104 17.45 25.97 1.62
N HIS A 105 17.72 27.27 1.88
CA HIS A 105 18.86 28.01 1.32
C HIS A 105 19.94 28.26 2.38
N PRO A 106 21.21 28.55 2.04
CA PRO A 106 22.20 28.98 3.03
C PRO A 106 21.78 30.27 3.77
N PRO A 107 22.36 30.56 4.96
CA PRO A 107 22.16 31.83 5.65
C PRO A 107 22.44 33.03 4.73
N LEU A 108 21.67 34.11 4.91
CA LEU A 108 21.87 35.35 4.17
C LEU A 108 23.22 35.98 4.51
N ASP A 109 23.85 36.59 3.51
CA ASP A 109 25.07 37.39 3.67
C ASP A 109 24.74 38.65 4.48
N GLU A 110 25.27 38.73 5.70
CA GLU A 110 24.90 39.76 6.69
C GLU A 110 25.40 41.16 6.30
N ASP A 111 26.44 41.23 5.47
CA ASP A 111 27.05 42.48 4.99
C ASP A 111 26.25 43.13 3.85
N ARG A 112 25.24 42.43 3.31
CA ARG A 112 24.40 42.92 2.21
C ARG A 112 23.09 43.50 2.71
N GLY A 113 22.62 44.53 2.03
CA GLY A 113 21.24 45.03 2.18
C GLY A 113 20.21 44.04 1.62
N THR A 114 18.95 44.16 2.03
CA THR A 114 17.89 43.20 1.66
C THR A 114 17.67 43.11 0.15
N ALA A 115 17.79 44.22 -0.59
CA ALA A 115 17.73 44.21 -2.06
C ALA A 115 18.95 43.51 -2.70
N ALA A 116 20.16 43.73 -2.17
CA ALA A 116 21.39 43.10 -2.65
C ALA A 116 21.48 41.60 -2.29
N ALA A 117 20.76 41.18 -1.25
CA ALA A 117 20.52 39.79 -0.89
C ALA A 117 19.38 39.14 -1.73
N GLY A 118 18.78 39.90 -2.65
CA GLY A 118 17.73 39.44 -3.56
C GLY A 118 16.39 39.17 -2.86
N LEU A 119 16.14 39.80 -1.70
CA LEU A 119 14.88 39.71 -0.98
C LEU A 119 13.80 40.58 -1.62
N LEU A 120 12.59 40.04 -1.69
CA LEU A 120 11.40 40.68 -2.24
C LEU A 120 10.34 40.86 -1.16
N ASP A 121 9.39 41.77 -1.41
CA ASP A 121 8.25 41.98 -0.53
C ASP A 121 7.43 40.69 -0.33
N GLY A 122 7.20 40.34 0.92
CA GLY A 122 6.48 39.13 1.34
C GLY A 122 7.38 37.91 1.55
N ASP A 123 8.70 38.02 1.35
CA ASP A 123 9.61 36.92 1.61
C ASP A 123 9.58 36.47 3.09
N VAL A 124 9.57 35.15 3.27
CA VAL A 124 9.58 34.52 4.59
C VAL A 124 11.00 34.08 4.94
N LEU A 125 11.52 34.62 6.03
CA LEU A 125 12.83 34.29 6.58
C LEU A 125 12.68 33.57 7.92
N TYR A 126 13.59 32.66 8.19
CA TYR A 126 13.65 31.91 9.43
C TYR A 126 14.86 32.37 10.23
N LEU A 127 14.65 32.67 11.51
CA LEU A 127 15.72 32.97 12.45
C LEU A 127 16.33 31.64 12.94
N ARG A 128 17.61 31.43 12.67
CA ARG A 128 18.34 30.22 13.07
C ARG A 128 19.54 30.56 13.95
N PRO A 129 19.93 29.69 14.89
CA PRO A 129 21.16 29.89 15.67
C PRO A 129 22.38 29.89 14.73
N ARG A 130 23.35 30.80 14.90
CA ARG A 130 24.52 30.94 14.00
C ARG A 130 25.40 29.70 13.99
N ASN A 131 25.63 29.09 15.15
CA ASN A 131 26.36 27.84 15.29
C ASN A 131 25.47 26.58 15.09
N ASP A 132 24.26 26.72 14.55
CA ASP A 132 23.42 25.59 14.15
C ASP A 132 23.89 24.97 12.82
N GLU A 133 24.84 25.63 12.13
CA GLU A 133 25.79 24.89 11.30
C GLU A 133 26.65 24.05 12.23
N LEU A 134 26.23 22.80 12.45
CA LEU A 134 27.10 21.75 12.96
C LEU A 134 28.45 21.89 12.27
N LYS A 135 29.50 22.31 13.01
CA LYS A 135 30.88 22.22 12.52
C LYS A 135 31.01 20.85 11.90
N ARG A 136 31.31 20.78 10.60
CA ARG A 136 31.57 19.50 9.93
C ARG A 136 32.53 18.75 10.83
N ALA A 137 32.10 17.60 11.37
CA ALA A 137 32.93 16.78 12.22
C ALA A 137 34.22 16.53 11.45
N GLN A 138 35.31 17.10 11.93
CA GLN A 138 36.63 16.77 11.42
C GLN A 138 36.92 15.41 12.00
N TYR A 139 37.01 14.41 11.14
CA TYR A 139 37.37 13.07 11.57
C TYR A 139 38.89 13.06 11.80
N ASP A 140 39.29 12.85 13.05
CA ASP A 140 40.71 12.72 13.42
C ASP A 140 41.34 11.45 12.80
N ASP A 141 40.50 10.48 12.45
CA ASP A 141 40.86 9.26 11.72
C ASP A 141 40.02 9.15 10.44
N LEU A 142 40.70 9.16 9.29
CA LEU A 142 40.06 8.98 7.98
C LEU A 142 39.36 7.63 7.87
N VAL A 143 39.88 6.57 8.52
CA VAL A 143 39.28 5.23 8.48
C VAL A 143 37.95 5.24 9.22
N ASP A 144 37.89 5.83 10.41
CA ASP A 144 36.65 5.93 11.19
C ASP A 144 35.63 6.86 10.52
N GLY A 145 36.09 7.96 9.92
CA GLY A 145 35.24 8.85 9.11
C GLY A 145 34.60 8.14 7.91
N VAL A 146 35.39 7.39 7.15
CA VAL A 146 34.88 6.60 6.02
C VAL A 146 33.92 5.51 6.50
N GLN A 147 34.22 4.80 7.59
CA GLN A 147 33.32 3.79 8.16
C GLN A 147 32.00 4.41 8.63
N THR A 148 32.02 5.59 9.24
CA THR A 148 30.83 6.30 9.68
C THR A 148 29.96 6.68 8.49
N VAL A 149 30.55 7.23 7.43
CA VAL A 149 29.83 7.56 6.19
C VAL A 149 29.27 6.32 5.50
N LEU A 150 30.02 5.21 5.44
CA LEU A 150 29.57 3.96 4.82
C LEU A 150 28.44 3.29 5.62
N ARG A 151 28.51 3.31 6.95
CA ARG A 151 27.45 2.76 7.82
C ARG A 151 26.17 3.60 7.80
N ALA A 152 26.30 4.92 7.61
CA ALA A 152 25.16 5.82 7.51
C ALA A 152 24.41 5.73 6.17
N ARG A 153 24.94 5.00 5.18
CA ARG A 153 24.24 4.83 3.91
C ARG A 153 22.96 4.02 4.10
N GLU A 154 21.89 4.45 3.45
CA GLU A 154 20.63 3.72 3.42
C GLU A 154 20.79 2.31 2.82
N ASP A 155 21.80 2.07 1.98
CA ASP A 155 22.13 0.77 1.39
C ASP A 155 23.13 -0.07 2.21
N ALA A 156 23.49 0.34 3.42
CA ALA A 156 24.38 -0.44 4.30
C ALA A 156 23.79 -1.80 4.70
N TRP A 157 24.60 -2.85 4.71
CA TRP A 157 24.16 -4.17 5.15
C TRP A 157 24.00 -4.21 6.68
N THR A 158 22.75 -4.29 7.15
CA THR A 158 22.42 -4.29 8.58
C THR A 158 22.07 -5.70 9.08
N PRO A 159 22.14 -5.96 10.41
CA PRO A 159 21.65 -7.22 10.97
C PRO A 159 20.21 -7.56 10.58
N ALA A 160 19.35 -6.54 10.42
CA ALA A 160 17.99 -6.70 9.92
C ALA A 160 17.97 -7.27 8.48
N ARG A 161 18.88 -6.82 7.61
CA ARG A 161 19.03 -7.35 6.25
C ARG A 161 19.58 -8.77 6.24
N THR A 162 20.55 -9.09 7.10
CA THR A 162 20.98 -10.48 7.32
C THR A 162 19.80 -11.36 7.71
N ARG A 163 18.97 -10.91 8.66
CA ARG A 163 17.76 -11.64 9.06
C ARG A 163 16.81 -11.83 7.88
N THR A 164 16.47 -10.78 7.12
CA THR A 164 15.58 -10.92 5.96
C THR A 164 16.16 -11.84 4.88
N ALA A 165 17.47 -11.80 4.64
CA ALA A 165 18.13 -12.68 3.68
C ALA A 165 18.08 -14.14 4.14
N ALA A 166 18.37 -14.41 5.42
CA ALA A 166 18.28 -15.75 6.00
C ALA A 166 16.84 -16.29 5.97
N LEU A 167 15.84 -15.44 6.27
CA LEU A 167 14.42 -15.79 6.10
C LEU A 167 14.07 -16.10 4.65
N GLY A 168 14.61 -15.33 3.70
CA GLY A 168 14.45 -15.59 2.27
C GLY A 168 15.00 -16.96 1.87
N VAL A 169 16.21 -17.31 2.33
CA VAL A 169 16.80 -18.64 2.12
C VAL A 169 15.94 -19.75 2.73
N ALA A 170 15.42 -19.55 3.95
CA ALA A 170 14.54 -20.51 4.60
C ALA A 170 13.23 -20.72 3.82
N VAL A 171 12.62 -19.66 3.29
CA VAL A 171 11.45 -19.74 2.41
C VAL A 171 11.78 -20.51 1.14
N LEU A 172 12.89 -20.18 0.47
CA LEU A 172 13.31 -20.87 -0.76
C LEU A 172 13.58 -22.36 -0.52
N ALA A 173 14.31 -22.70 0.55
CA ALA A 173 14.58 -24.09 0.93
C ALA A 173 13.30 -24.84 1.30
N GLY A 174 12.36 -24.20 2.02
CA GLY A 174 11.06 -24.78 2.34
C GLY A 174 10.22 -25.05 1.09
N LEU A 175 10.15 -24.10 0.16
CA LEU A 175 9.47 -24.28 -1.13
C LEU A 175 10.13 -25.39 -1.97
N ALA A 176 11.47 -25.46 -1.97
CA ALA A 176 12.20 -26.53 -2.65
C ALA A 176 11.89 -27.90 -2.03
N ALA A 177 11.84 -28.02 -0.70
CA ALA A 177 11.46 -29.26 -0.02
C ALA A 177 10.03 -29.69 -0.37
N ILE A 178 9.09 -28.74 -0.44
CA ILE A 178 7.70 -29.00 -0.86
C ILE A 178 7.65 -29.49 -2.32
N ALA A 179 8.38 -28.83 -3.22
CA ALA A 179 8.45 -29.21 -4.62
C ALA A 179 9.06 -30.62 -4.78
N ILE A 180 10.15 -30.92 -4.07
CA ILE A 180 10.77 -32.25 -4.07
C ILE A 180 9.79 -33.30 -3.53
N ALA A 181 9.08 -33.01 -2.42
CA ALA A 181 8.07 -33.92 -1.87
C ALA A 181 6.96 -34.24 -2.88
N ALA A 182 6.52 -33.26 -3.67
CA ALA A 182 5.53 -33.45 -4.73
C ALA A 182 6.00 -34.43 -5.82
N THR A 183 7.31 -34.58 -6.03
CA THR A 183 7.89 -35.44 -7.08
C THR A 183 8.14 -36.88 -6.64
N THR A 184 7.82 -37.25 -5.40
CA THR A 184 8.09 -38.60 -4.84
C THR A 184 7.12 -39.69 -5.33
N GLY A 185 6.34 -39.41 -6.38
CA GLY A 185 5.39 -40.36 -6.97
C GLY A 185 4.28 -40.75 -6.00
N ALA A 186 4.06 -42.06 -5.81
CA ALA A 186 3.03 -42.57 -4.91
C ALA A 186 3.22 -42.16 -3.44
N ALA A 187 4.45 -41.80 -3.03
CA ALA A 187 4.75 -41.34 -1.67
C ALA A 187 4.47 -39.84 -1.46
N ALA A 188 4.14 -39.08 -2.51
CA ALA A 188 3.97 -37.63 -2.43
C ALA A 188 2.94 -37.15 -1.39
N PRO A 189 1.75 -37.80 -1.22
CA PRO A 189 0.80 -37.41 -0.19
C PRO A 189 1.39 -37.52 1.22
N LEU A 190 2.10 -38.62 1.49
CA LEU A 190 2.72 -38.88 2.78
C LEU A 190 3.89 -37.92 3.03
N ALA A 191 4.79 -37.77 2.05
CA ALA A 191 5.97 -36.92 2.17
C ALA A 191 5.60 -35.45 2.41
N ALA A 192 4.69 -34.91 1.58
CA ALA A 192 4.21 -33.54 1.75
C ALA A 192 3.34 -33.38 3.00
N GLY A 193 2.57 -34.41 3.38
CA GLY A 193 1.75 -34.40 4.59
C GLY A 193 2.58 -34.36 5.87
N VAL A 194 3.64 -35.17 5.97
CA VAL A 194 4.59 -35.13 7.09
C VAL A 194 5.27 -33.76 7.15
N LEU A 195 5.72 -33.23 6.01
CA LEU A 195 6.32 -31.90 5.93
C LEU A 195 5.34 -30.82 6.41
N ALA A 196 4.06 -30.90 6.02
CA ALA A 196 3.03 -29.97 6.47
C ALA A 196 2.84 -30.02 7.99
N VAL A 197 2.73 -31.21 8.58
CA VAL A 197 2.57 -31.37 10.03
C VAL A 197 3.77 -30.81 10.78
N VAL A 198 4.99 -31.11 10.33
CA VAL A 198 6.23 -30.60 10.95
C VAL A 198 6.28 -29.07 10.86
N LEU A 199 6.00 -28.48 9.69
CA LEU A 199 6.04 -27.03 9.50
C LEU A 199 4.93 -26.30 10.26
N LEU A 200 3.72 -26.85 10.31
CA LEU A 200 2.59 -26.26 11.05
C LEU A 200 2.83 -26.32 12.56
N SER A 201 3.29 -27.45 13.07
CA SER A 201 3.57 -27.62 14.51
C SER A 201 4.76 -26.77 14.97
N SER A 202 5.87 -26.79 14.22
CA SER A 202 7.03 -25.93 14.49
C SER A 202 6.69 -24.46 14.34
N GLY A 203 5.93 -24.07 13.31
CA GLY A 203 5.48 -22.70 13.11
C GLY A 203 4.59 -22.19 14.23
N ALA A 204 3.65 -23.00 14.72
CA ALA A 204 2.81 -22.66 15.86
C ALA A 204 3.63 -22.51 17.16
N LEU A 205 4.63 -23.37 17.37
CA LEU A 205 5.51 -23.30 18.52
C LEU A 205 6.41 -22.06 18.46
N VAL A 206 7.04 -21.80 17.32
CA VAL A 206 7.93 -20.65 17.10
C VAL A 206 7.18 -19.33 17.19
N ASP A 207 5.98 -19.24 16.62
CA ASP A 207 5.14 -18.03 16.73
C ASP A 207 4.80 -17.72 18.18
N ARG A 208 4.52 -18.75 18.99
CA ARG A 208 4.11 -18.60 20.39
C ARG A 208 5.27 -18.32 21.34
N LEU A 209 6.43 -18.94 21.13
CA LEU A 209 7.52 -18.96 22.11
C LEU A 209 8.71 -18.09 21.74
N TRP A 210 8.93 -17.80 20.45
CA TRP A 210 10.17 -17.16 19.99
C TRP A 210 9.92 -15.92 19.11
N ASP A 211 9.42 -16.11 17.90
CA ASP A 211 9.36 -15.06 16.89
C ASP A 211 8.13 -15.24 16.00
N THR A 212 7.22 -14.27 16.08
CA THR A 212 5.95 -14.28 15.34
C THR A 212 6.13 -14.16 13.83
N GLY A 213 7.19 -13.50 13.36
CA GLY A 213 7.49 -13.39 11.92
C GLY A 213 7.94 -14.73 11.34
N LEU A 214 8.88 -15.38 12.02
CA LEU A 214 9.36 -16.72 11.68
C LEU A 214 8.25 -17.76 11.75
N GLY A 215 7.46 -17.74 12.83
CA GLY A 215 6.35 -18.66 13.02
C GLY A 215 5.32 -18.57 11.90
N ARG A 216 4.96 -17.35 11.45
CA ARG A 216 4.09 -17.14 10.29
C ARG A 216 4.66 -17.68 8.98
N ILE A 217 5.96 -17.56 8.75
CA ILE A 217 6.61 -18.12 7.55
C ILE A 217 6.50 -19.65 7.55
N LEU A 218 6.81 -20.30 8.68
CA LEU A 218 6.71 -21.75 8.83
C LEU A 218 5.27 -22.23 8.68
N LEU A 219 4.30 -21.54 9.29
CA LEU A 219 2.87 -21.82 9.12
C LEU A 219 2.45 -21.70 7.65
N GLY A 220 2.90 -20.66 6.94
CA GLY A 220 2.63 -20.47 5.50
C GLY A 220 3.20 -21.59 4.64
N LEU A 221 4.44 -22.00 4.87
CA LEU A 221 5.04 -23.16 4.21
C LEU A 221 4.30 -24.46 4.54
N GLY A 222 3.84 -24.62 5.79
CA GLY A 222 3.03 -25.75 6.22
C GLY A 222 1.68 -25.83 5.51
N VAL A 223 1.01 -24.69 5.28
CA VAL A 223 -0.21 -24.61 4.47
C VAL A 223 0.06 -24.99 3.02
N ALA A 224 1.15 -24.52 2.42
CA ALA A 224 1.55 -24.89 1.06
C ALA A 224 1.87 -26.39 0.94
N ALA A 225 2.57 -26.96 1.92
CA ALA A 225 2.84 -28.40 1.98
C ALA A 225 1.54 -29.21 2.13
N ALA A 226 0.58 -28.75 2.93
CA ALA A 226 -0.73 -29.38 3.06
C ALA A 226 -1.53 -29.35 1.75
N ALA A 227 -1.44 -28.25 0.99
CA ALA A 227 -2.03 -28.14 -0.34
C ALA A 227 -1.47 -29.20 -1.29
N VAL A 228 -0.15 -29.35 -1.33
CA VAL A 228 0.53 -30.38 -2.14
C VAL A 228 0.16 -31.79 -1.69
N ALA A 229 0.12 -32.04 -0.39
CA ALA A 229 -0.30 -33.32 0.16
C ALA A 229 -1.71 -33.70 -0.30
N GLY A 230 -2.67 -32.77 -0.17
CA GLY A 230 -4.05 -32.98 -0.63
C GLY A 230 -4.16 -33.16 -2.14
N ALA A 231 -3.43 -32.37 -2.92
CA ALA A 231 -3.42 -32.48 -4.38
C ALA A 231 -2.81 -33.79 -4.88
N ALA A 232 -1.85 -34.35 -4.15
CA ALA A 232 -1.21 -35.60 -4.50
C ALA A 232 -2.09 -36.84 -4.21
N VAL A 233 -3.05 -36.75 -3.27
CA VAL A 233 -3.91 -37.89 -2.89
C VAL A 233 -4.66 -38.46 -4.10
N PRO A 234 -5.44 -37.68 -4.88
CA PRO A 234 -6.13 -38.20 -6.05
C PRO A 234 -5.19 -38.82 -7.08
N VAL A 235 -4.02 -38.22 -7.33
CA VAL A 235 -3.02 -38.77 -8.28
C VAL A 235 -2.50 -40.14 -7.84
N ALA A 236 -2.35 -40.37 -6.53
CA ALA A 236 -1.87 -41.63 -5.99
C ALA A 236 -2.93 -42.75 -6.03
N ILE A 237 -4.22 -42.42 -5.92
CA ILE A 237 -5.31 -43.41 -5.76
C ILE A 237 -6.21 -43.56 -6.99
N ALA A 238 -6.30 -42.55 -7.85
CA ALA A 238 -7.23 -42.50 -8.98
C ALA A 238 -6.51 -41.97 -10.24
N GLN A 239 -6.32 -42.85 -11.22
CA GLN A 239 -5.75 -42.49 -12.52
C GLN A 239 -6.90 -42.20 -13.51
N GLY A 240 -6.88 -41.04 -14.18
CA GLY A 240 -7.88 -40.69 -15.20
C GLY A 240 -8.04 -39.19 -15.47
N ALA A 241 -8.93 -38.84 -16.41
CA ALA A 241 -9.15 -37.46 -16.86
C ALA A 241 -9.72 -36.51 -15.78
N VAL A 242 -10.34 -37.06 -14.72
CA VAL A 242 -10.89 -36.29 -13.58
C VAL A 242 -9.81 -35.99 -12.53
N ALA A 243 -8.61 -36.57 -12.66
CA ALA A 243 -7.52 -36.40 -11.70
C ALA A 243 -7.08 -34.93 -11.51
N PRO A 244 -6.97 -34.07 -12.55
CA PRO A 244 -6.52 -32.69 -12.36
C PRO A 244 -7.49 -31.84 -11.53
N ILE A 245 -8.80 -31.95 -11.78
CA ILE A 245 -9.81 -31.18 -11.05
C ILE A 245 -10.00 -31.69 -9.61
N THR A 246 -9.98 -33.01 -9.40
CA THR A 246 -10.03 -33.59 -8.05
C THR A 246 -8.78 -33.25 -7.24
N SER A 247 -7.59 -33.28 -7.85
CA SER A 247 -6.34 -32.83 -7.22
C SER A 247 -6.39 -31.35 -6.83
N ALA A 248 -6.88 -30.48 -7.72
CA ALA A 248 -7.03 -29.06 -7.41
C ALA A 248 -8.02 -28.83 -6.25
N ALA A 249 -9.18 -29.51 -6.26
CA ALA A 249 -10.19 -29.38 -5.21
C ALA A 249 -9.69 -29.94 -3.86
N SER A 250 -9.07 -31.12 -3.86
CA SER A 250 -8.49 -31.75 -2.67
C SER A 250 -7.36 -30.90 -2.08
N GLY A 251 -6.45 -30.41 -2.93
CA GLY A 251 -5.37 -29.52 -2.50
C GLY A 251 -5.87 -28.19 -1.96
N ALA A 252 -6.88 -27.59 -2.59
CA ALA A 252 -7.51 -26.37 -2.06
C ALA A 252 -8.19 -26.64 -0.70
N ALA A 253 -8.92 -27.74 -0.56
CA ALA A 253 -9.59 -28.10 0.69
C ALA A 253 -8.57 -28.31 1.83
N THR A 254 -7.50 -29.07 1.62
CA THR A 254 -6.47 -29.29 2.64
C THR A 254 -5.72 -28.01 2.98
N ALA A 255 -5.43 -27.16 2.00
CA ALA A 255 -4.85 -25.83 2.24
C ALA A 255 -5.77 -24.97 3.10
N GLY A 256 -7.08 -24.98 2.81
CA GLY A 256 -8.09 -24.23 3.56
C GLY A 256 -8.19 -24.69 5.01
N VAL A 257 -8.22 -26.00 5.25
CA VAL A 257 -8.23 -26.58 6.60
C VAL A 257 -6.94 -26.24 7.35
N ALA A 258 -5.78 -26.39 6.71
CA ALA A 258 -4.49 -26.05 7.31
C ALA A 258 -4.40 -24.55 7.63
N ALA A 259 -4.92 -23.68 6.75
CA ALA A 259 -4.95 -22.24 6.97
C ALA A 259 -5.92 -21.86 8.10
N ALA A 260 -7.09 -22.49 8.18
CA ALA A 260 -8.02 -22.29 9.29
C ALA A 260 -7.40 -22.73 10.63
N ALA A 261 -6.72 -23.89 10.65
CA ALA A 261 -5.96 -24.35 11.80
C ALA A 261 -4.87 -23.32 12.17
N ALA A 262 -4.04 -22.90 11.20
CA ALA A 262 -3.01 -21.87 11.39
C ALA A 262 -3.58 -20.52 11.86
N ALA A 263 -4.80 -20.15 11.48
CA ALA A 263 -5.47 -18.95 11.98
C ALA A 263 -5.91 -19.12 13.45
N SER A 264 -6.31 -20.32 13.85
CA SER A 264 -6.79 -20.62 15.21
C SER A 264 -5.66 -20.86 16.24
N LEU A 265 -4.46 -21.21 15.78
CA LEU A 265 -3.31 -21.57 16.61
C LEU A 265 -2.64 -20.36 17.27
N GLY A 266 -3.28 -19.68 18.22
CA GLY A 266 -2.68 -18.56 18.97
C GLY A 266 -3.71 -17.56 19.50
N GLY A 267 -3.25 -16.56 20.28
CA GLY A 267 -4.14 -15.54 20.86
C GLY A 267 -4.43 -14.32 19.97
N ALA A 268 -3.75 -14.18 18.82
CA ALA A 268 -3.87 -13.02 17.95
C ALA A 268 -4.53 -13.37 16.61
N ARG A 269 -5.35 -12.46 16.07
CA ARG A 269 -5.96 -12.60 14.74
C ARG A 269 -4.88 -12.61 13.66
N ARG A 270 -4.91 -13.60 12.77
CA ARG A 270 -3.98 -13.73 11.63
C ARG A 270 -4.71 -13.57 10.30
N PRO A 271 -4.87 -12.33 9.79
CA PRO A 271 -5.72 -12.06 8.64
C PRO A 271 -5.29 -12.80 7.37
N ALA A 272 -3.98 -13.01 7.17
CA ALA A 272 -3.45 -13.77 6.04
C ALA A 272 -4.01 -15.20 5.97
N PHE A 273 -4.02 -15.93 7.09
CA PHE A 273 -4.50 -17.31 7.10
C PHE A 273 -6.03 -17.41 7.00
N ILE A 274 -6.76 -16.45 7.58
CA ILE A 274 -8.22 -16.35 7.41
C ILE A 274 -8.56 -16.10 5.93
N ALA A 275 -7.85 -15.17 5.29
CA ALA A 275 -8.02 -14.89 3.87
C ALA A 275 -7.68 -16.10 3.00
N THR A 276 -6.60 -16.83 3.30
CA THR A 276 -6.24 -18.08 2.62
C THR A 276 -7.30 -19.16 2.78
N ALA A 277 -7.88 -19.33 3.97
CA ALA A 277 -8.96 -20.27 4.21
C ALA A 277 -10.23 -19.90 3.42
N GLY A 278 -10.59 -18.61 3.38
CA GLY A 278 -11.69 -18.11 2.55
C GLY A 278 -11.44 -18.31 1.05
N ALA A 279 -10.23 -18.01 0.58
CA ALA A 279 -9.81 -18.23 -0.80
C ALA A 279 -9.90 -19.72 -1.19
N ALA A 280 -9.44 -20.63 -0.32
CA ALA A 280 -9.59 -22.06 -0.52
C ALA A 280 -11.06 -22.49 -0.64
N ALA A 281 -11.96 -21.93 0.19
CA ALA A 281 -13.39 -22.20 0.09
C ALA A 281 -13.97 -21.75 -1.26
N VAL A 282 -13.55 -20.58 -1.77
CA VAL A 282 -13.96 -20.08 -3.11
C VAL A 282 -13.52 -21.04 -4.22
N VAL A 283 -12.28 -21.54 -4.16
CA VAL A 283 -11.77 -22.53 -5.12
C VAL A 283 -12.58 -23.82 -5.04
N VAL A 284 -12.79 -24.37 -3.84
CA VAL A 284 -13.57 -25.61 -3.67
C VAL A 284 -14.99 -25.45 -4.22
N LEU A 285 -15.66 -24.31 -3.94
CA LEU A 285 -17.00 -24.02 -4.46
C LEU A 285 -17.01 -23.88 -5.99
N GLY A 286 -16.01 -23.21 -6.57
CA GLY A 286 -15.92 -23.03 -8.02
C GLY A 286 -15.64 -24.33 -8.78
N LEU A 287 -14.91 -25.26 -8.15
CA LEU A 287 -14.64 -26.58 -8.72
C LEU A 287 -15.79 -27.59 -8.51
N ALA A 288 -16.72 -27.33 -7.58
CA ALA A 288 -17.74 -28.30 -7.20
C ALA A 288 -18.69 -28.68 -8.34
N VAL A 289 -19.25 -27.70 -9.06
CA VAL A 289 -20.21 -27.97 -10.15
C VAL A 289 -19.55 -28.71 -11.32
N PRO A 290 -18.39 -28.27 -11.85
CA PRO A 290 -17.69 -28.99 -12.92
C PRO A 290 -17.31 -30.41 -12.51
N LEU A 291 -16.89 -30.60 -11.26
CA LEU A 291 -16.58 -31.93 -10.73
C LEU A 291 -17.82 -32.85 -10.73
N LEU A 292 -18.99 -32.34 -10.31
CA LEU A 292 -20.25 -33.09 -10.32
C LEU A 292 -20.74 -33.41 -11.74
N LEU A 293 -20.47 -32.52 -12.70
CA LEU A 293 -20.86 -32.67 -14.10
C LEU A 293 -19.82 -33.39 -14.98
N GLY A 294 -18.73 -33.89 -14.38
CA GLY A 294 -17.66 -34.56 -15.12
C GLY A 294 -16.89 -33.66 -16.09
N GLN A 295 -16.93 -32.35 -15.87
CA GLN A 295 -16.24 -31.34 -16.67
C GLN A 295 -14.76 -31.19 -16.24
N GLY A 296 -13.99 -30.51 -17.08
CA GLY A 296 -12.57 -30.29 -16.87
C GLY A 296 -12.23 -29.21 -15.83
N LEU A 297 -10.92 -29.08 -15.62
CA LEU A 297 -10.34 -28.02 -14.78
C LEU A 297 -10.56 -26.59 -15.33
N PRO A 298 -10.52 -26.32 -16.66
CA PRO A 298 -10.78 -24.99 -17.21
C PRO A 298 -12.16 -24.43 -16.85
N GLU A 299 -13.21 -25.26 -16.87
CA GLU A 299 -14.58 -24.92 -16.53
C GLU A 299 -14.67 -24.53 -15.04
N GLY A 300 -14.00 -25.30 -14.17
CA GLY A 300 -13.85 -24.98 -12.75
C GLY A 300 -13.10 -23.68 -12.48
N ALA A 301 -12.04 -23.41 -13.24
CA ALA A 301 -11.31 -22.16 -13.13
C ALA A 301 -12.15 -20.95 -13.58
N ALA A 302 -12.97 -21.09 -14.63
CA ALA A 302 -13.88 -20.03 -15.08
C ALA A 302 -14.94 -19.68 -14.02
N ILE A 303 -15.54 -20.69 -13.38
CA ILE A 303 -16.53 -20.47 -12.31
C ILE A 303 -15.85 -19.85 -11.07
N THR A 304 -14.68 -20.37 -10.68
CA THR A 304 -13.88 -19.83 -9.58
C THR A 304 -13.54 -18.36 -9.81
N LEU A 305 -13.16 -18.00 -11.03
CA LEU A 305 -12.88 -16.62 -11.42
C LEU A 305 -14.08 -15.70 -11.22
N VAL A 306 -15.28 -16.10 -11.66
CA VAL A 306 -16.50 -15.30 -11.46
C VAL A 306 -16.83 -15.13 -9.98
N LEU A 307 -16.74 -16.20 -9.19
CA LEU A 307 -16.95 -16.13 -7.74
C LEU A 307 -15.96 -15.18 -7.06
N ALA A 308 -14.68 -15.26 -7.43
CA ALA A 308 -13.65 -14.37 -6.91
C ALA A 308 -13.91 -12.90 -7.30
N LEU A 309 -14.29 -12.64 -8.56
CA LEU A 309 -14.61 -11.29 -9.03
C LEU A 309 -15.85 -10.70 -8.32
N ALA A 310 -16.87 -11.52 -8.07
CA ALA A 310 -18.04 -11.10 -7.30
C ALA A 310 -17.66 -10.74 -5.84
N LEU A 311 -16.83 -11.57 -5.21
CA LEU A 311 -16.37 -11.34 -3.83
C LEU A 311 -15.45 -10.12 -3.68
N ALA A 312 -14.75 -9.71 -4.74
CA ALA A 312 -13.89 -8.52 -4.71
C ALA A 312 -14.62 -7.26 -4.22
N ARG A 313 -15.92 -7.13 -4.55
CA ARG A 313 -16.75 -5.96 -4.20
C ARG A 313 -17.00 -5.80 -2.71
N VAL A 314 -16.97 -6.90 -1.95
CA VAL A 314 -17.25 -6.88 -0.50
C VAL A 314 -15.98 -6.88 0.35
N ILE A 315 -14.79 -7.04 -0.25
CA ILE A 315 -13.50 -7.05 0.47
C ILE A 315 -13.32 -5.82 1.38
N PRO A 316 -13.55 -4.57 0.92
CA PRO A 316 -13.38 -3.39 1.79
C PRO A 316 -14.33 -3.38 2.99
N ALA A 317 -15.59 -3.80 2.79
CA ALA A 317 -16.59 -3.87 3.84
C ALA A 317 -16.24 -4.93 4.89
N ILE A 318 -15.80 -6.12 4.45
CA ILE A 318 -15.33 -7.19 5.35
C ILE A 318 -14.13 -6.70 6.18
N ALA A 319 -13.19 -6.00 5.55
CA ALA A 319 -12.02 -5.47 6.23
C ALA A 319 -12.36 -4.39 7.26
N ALA A 320 -13.25 -3.45 6.92
CA ALA A 320 -13.74 -2.44 7.85
C ALA A 320 -14.45 -3.07 9.05
N TRP A 321 -15.34 -4.03 8.79
CA TRP A 321 -16.04 -4.79 9.83
C TRP A 321 -15.08 -5.56 10.74
N CYS A 322 -14.07 -6.23 10.17
CA CYS A 322 -13.05 -6.94 10.95
C CYS A 322 -12.17 -6.01 11.80
N GLY A 323 -11.99 -4.76 11.35
CA GLY A 323 -11.30 -3.70 12.09
C GLY A 323 -12.18 -3.01 13.14
N GLY A 324 -13.46 -3.37 13.27
CA GLY A 324 -14.39 -2.70 14.17
C GLY A 324 -14.75 -1.28 13.74
N LEU A 325 -14.49 -0.93 12.48
CA LEU A 325 -14.84 0.36 11.91
C LEU A 325 -16.29 0.28 11.43
N VAL A 326 -17.22 0.62 12.33
CA VAL A 326 -18.61 0.83 11.96
C VAL A 326 -18.69 2.22 11.34
N VAL A 327 -19.13 2.29 10.10
CA VAL A 327 -19.46 3.57 9.47
C VAL A 327 -20.80 3.98 10.05
N ASP A 328 -20.82 5.01 10.88
CA ASP A 328 -22.07 5.59 11.38
C ASP A 328 -22.95 5.98 10.19
N ALA A 329 -24.26 5.79 10.34
CA ALA A 329 -25.21 6.14 9.30
C ALA A 329 -25.04 7.62 8.97
N VAL A 330 -24.93 7.94 7.68
CA VAL A 330 -24.84 9.33 7.22
C VAL A 330 -26.08 10.07 7.72
N PRO A 331 -25.94 11.15 8.52
CA PRO A 331 -27.08 11.86 9.06
C PRO A 331 -27.91 12.44 7.90
N LEU A 332 -29.19 12.06 7.83
CA LEU A 332 -30.11 12.44 6.74
C LEU A 332 -30.95 13.67 7.10
N SER A 333 -30.97 14.08 8.38
CA SER A 333 -31.67 15.26 8.87
C SER A 333 -30.74 16.25 9.60
N ALA A 334 -31.18 17.51 9.70
CA ALA A 334 -30.47 18.53 10.46
C ALA A 334 -30.47 18.24 11.97
N GLU A 335 -31.51 17.56 12.49
CA GLU A 335 -31.54 17.05 13.87
C GLU A 335 -30.49 15.93 14.09
N ASP A 336 -30.27 15.03 13.14
CA ASP A 336 -29.24 13.99 13.25
C ASP A 336 -27.83 14.59 13.32
N PHE A 337 -27.60 15.72 12.65
CA PHE A 337 -26.34 16.48 12.71
C PHE A 337 -26.10 17.16 14.07
N GLN A 338 -27.16 17.37 14.86
CA GLN A 338 -27.12 17.95 16.20
C GLN A 338 -27.03 16.87 17.30
N SER A 339 -27.15 15.58 16.96
CA SER A 339 -26.85 14.51 17.90
C SER A 339 -25.36 14.58 18.29
N GLU A 340 -25.06 14.43 19.58
CA GLU A 340 -23.68 14.44 20.07
C GLU A 340 -22.92 13.25 19.45
N LEU A 341 -22.11 13.52 18.41
CA LEU A 341 -21.12 12.57 17.91
C LEU A 341 -20.24 12.19 19.10
N THR A 342 -20.36 10.94 19.56
CA THR A 342 -19.53 10.45 20.65
C THR A 342 -18.09 10.43 20.16
N ALA A 343 -17.24 11.25 20.78
CA ALA A 343 -15.83 11.31 20.41
C ALA A 343 -15.17 9.93 20.66
N VAL A 344 -14.78 9.26 19.59
CA VAL A 344 -14.04 7.99 19.65
C VAL A 344 -12.56 8.32 19.93
N PRO A 345 -11.91 7.66 20.91
CA PRO A 345 -10.48 7.86 21.17
C PRO A 345 -9.63 7.59 19.93
N VAL A 346 -8.61 8.43 19.70
CA VAL A 346 -7.73 8.36 18.52
C VAL A 346 -7.05 6.99 18.44
N GLU A 347 -6.61 6.44 19.57
CA GLU A 347 -5.91 5.16 19.65
C GLU A 347 -6.81 3.98 19.26
N GLU A 348 -8.13 4.09 19.44
CA GLU A 348 -9.07 3.08 19.01
C GLU A 348 -9.27 3.11 17.49
N VAL A 349 -9.38 4.32 16.93
CA VAL A 349 -9.48 4.51 15.47
C VAL A 349 -8.20 4.03 14.78
N GLU A 350 -7.02 4.39 15.28
CA GLU A 350 -5.73 3.96 14.72
C GLU A 350 -5.57 2.44 14.76
N ARG A 351 -5.94 1.80 15.87
CA ARG A 351 -5.88 0.33 16.02
C ARG A 351 -6.86 -0.36 15.08
N GLY A 352 -8.08 0.16 14.97
CA GLY A 352 -9.10 -0.36 14.05
C GLY A 352 -8.68 -0.20 12.59
N ALA A 353 -8.13 0.95 12.23
CA ALA A 353 -7.59 1.23 10.90
C ALA A 353 -6.41 0.33 10.54
N ALA A 354 -5.47 0.11 11.47
CA ALA A 354 -4.34 -0.79 11.27
C ALA A 354 -4.80 -2.25 11.09
N ALA A 355 -5.77 -2.71 11.89
CA ALA A 355 -6.36 -4.03 11.75
C ALA A 355 -7.10 -4.20 10.42
N ALA A 356 -7.94 -3.22 10.04
CA ALA A 356 -8.62 -3.21 8.76
C ALA A 356 -7.63 -3.21 7.59
N HIS A 357 -6.55 -2.43 7.67
CA HIS A 357 -5.49 -2.39 6.66
C HIS A 357 -4.79 -3.75 6.49
N ALA A 358 -4.52 -4.45 7.60
CA ALA A 358 -3.94 -5.79 7.55
C ALA A 358 -4.91 -6.82 6.93
N VAL A 359 -6.21 -6.74 7.25
CA VAL A 359 -7.26 -7.62 6.69
C VAL A 359 -7.46 -7.38 5.20
N VAL A 360 -7.62 -6.13 4.77
CA VAL A 360 -7.81 -5.80 3.34
C VAL A 360 -6.58 -6.21 2.52
N THR A 361 -5.37 -6.05 3.07
CA THR A 361 -4.14 -6.49 2.40
C THR A 361 -4.09 -8.01 2.24
N ALA A 362 -4.46 -8.76 3.28
CA ALA A 362 -4.56 -10.21 3.22
C ALA A 362 -5.60 -10.70 2.21
N LEU A 363 -6.80 -10.09 2.22
CA LEU A 363 -7.90 -10.45 1.31
C LEU A 363 -7.55 -10.16 -0.15
N TRP A 364 -7.01 -8.99 -0.47
CA TRP A 364 -6.57 -8.68 -1.84
C TRP A 364 -5.43 -9.58 -2.31
N SER A 365 -4.50 -9.94 -1.41
CA SER A 365 -3.41 -10.85 -1.76
C SER A 365 -3.93 -12.26 -2.05
N ALA A 366 -4.82 -12.78 -1.21
CA ALA A 366 -5.44 -14.10 -1.42
C ALA A 366 -6.32 -14.13 -2.67
N TRP A 367 -7.12 -13.08 -2.89
CA TRP A 367 -7.92 -12.89 -4.10
C TRP A 367 -7.05 -12.87 -5.37
N ALA A 368 -5.97 -12.10 -5.35
CA ALA A 368 -5.04 -12.00 -6.48
C ALA A 368 -4.44 -13.36 -6.83
N VAL A 369 -4.05 -14.15 -5.82
CA VAL A 369 -3.53 -15.52 -6.03
C VAL A 369 -4.59 -16.44 -6.61
N VAL A 370 -5.84 -16.39 -6.15
CA VAL A 370 -6.95 -17.20 -6.71
C VAL A 370 -7.21 -16.81 -8.16
N VAL A 371 -7.35 -15.51 -8.45
CA VAL A 371 -7.57 -15.02 -9.82
C VAL A 371 -6.39 -15.39 -10.71
N GLY A 372 -5.16 -15.14 -10.27
CA GLY A 372 -3.95 -15.47 -11.04
C GLY A 372 -3.84 -16.96 -11.34
N THR A 373 -4.09 -17.83 -10.37
CA THR A 373 -4.03 -19.29 -10.59
C THR A 373 -5.15 -19.79 -11.51
N ALA A 374 -6.38 -19.29 -11.36
CA ALA A 374 -7.48 -19.60 -12.27
C ALA A 374 -7.17 -19.15 -13.71
N LEU A 375 -6.59 -17.96 -13.89
CA LEU A 375 -6.18 -17.46 -15.20
C LEU A 375 -5.02 -18.25 -15.80
N VAL A 376 -4.07 -18.75 -15.00
CA VAL A 376 -3.02 -19.66 -15.50
C VAL A 376 -3.64 -20.97 -16.02
N VAL A 377 -4.60 -21.54 -15.31
CA VAL A 377 -5.33 -22.73 -15.78
C VAL A 377 -6.04 -22.45 -17.10
N LEU A 378 -6.77 -21.34 -17.20
CA LEU A 378 -7.47 -20.94 -18.43
C LEU A 378 -6.50 -20.64 -19.59
N ALA A 379 -5.35 -20.05 -19.30
CA ALA A 379 -4.30 -19.76 -20.28
C ALA A 379 -3.75 -21.05 -20.93
N LEU A 380 -3.72 -22.14 -20.17
CA LEU A 380 -3.29 -23.47 -20.60
C LEU A 380 -4.44 -24.32 -21.15
N GLY A 381 -5.70 -23.97 -20.84
CA GLY A 381 -6.90 -24.70 -21.26
C GLY A 381 -7.16 -24.66 -22.77
N PRO A 382 -7.83 -25.66 -23.35
CA PRO A 382 -8.17 -25.65 -24.77
C PRO A 382 -9.23 -24.59 -25.11
N GLY A 383 -9.35 -24.28 -26.41
CA GLY A 383 -10.43 -23.43 -26.94
C GLY A 383 -10.16 -21.93 -26.89
N TRP A 384 -10.76 -21.19 -27.82
CA TRP A 384 -10.62 -19.75 -27.94
C TRP A 384 -11.25 -18.99 -26.76
N ALA A 385 -12.34 -19.53 -26.19
CA ALA A 385 -13.06 -18.93 -25.08
C ALA A 385 -12.17 -18.79 -23.83
N SER A 386 -11.38 -19.82 -23.51
CA SER A 386 -10.41 -19.80 -22.40
C SER A 386 -9.35 -18.72 -22.58
N LEU A 387 -8.87 -18.50 -23.81
CA LEU A 387 -7.87 -17.47 -24.13
C LEU A 387 -8.46 -16.07 -24.03
N ALA A 388 -9.66 -15.87 -24.60
CA ALA A 388 -10.38 -14.62 -24.54
C ALA A 388 -10.73 -14.24 -23.10
N LEU A 389 -11.19 -15.21 -22.28
CA LEU A 389 -11.47 -15.01 -20.87
C LEU A 389 -10.19 -14.65 -20.10
N THR A 390 -9.09 -15.36 -20.36
CA THR A 390 -7.79 -15.08 -19.73
C THR A 390 -7.34 -13.64 -20.01
N ALA A 391 -7.32 -13.24 -21.29
CA ALA A 391 -6.89 -11.90 -21.68
C ALA A 391 -7.80 -10.81 -21.10
N THR A 392 -9.12 -11.01 -21.17
CA THR A 392 -10.12 -10.04 -20.70
C THR A 392 -10.09 -9.86 -19.19
N ALA A 393 -10.02 -10.96 -18.42
CA ALA A 393 -10.02 -10.92 -16.97
C ALA A 393 -8.66 -10.47 -16.40
N ALA A 394 -7.54 -10.85 -17.03
CA ALA A 394 -6.22 -10.31 -16.67
C ALA A 394 -6.16 -8.80 -16.89
N LEU A 395 -6.70 -8.31 -18.01
CA LEU A 395 -6.82 -6.87 -18.28
C LEU A 395 -7.70 -6.17 -17.24
N ALA A 396 -8.85 -6.74 -16.88
CA ALA A 396 -9.70 -6.20 -15.82
C ALA A 396 -8.96 -6.11 -14.47
N ALA A 397 -8.21 -7.15 -14.09
CA ALA A 397 -7.42 -7.16 -12.85
C ALA A 397 -6.26 -6.15 -12.88
N LEU A 398 -5.58 -5.99 -14.01
CA LEU A 398 -4.56 -4.95 -14.20
C LEU A 398 -5.15 -3.54 -14.09
N LEU A 399 -6.35 -3.33 -14.66
CA LEU A 399 -7.07 -2.06 -14.53
C LEU A 399 -7.49 -1.81 -13.09
N GLN A 400 -7.99 -2.83 -12.37
CA GLN A 400 -8.38 -2.75 -10.96
C GLN A 400 -7.23 -2.29 -10.05
N ALA A 401 -5.98 -2.64 -10.39
CA ALA A 401 -4.81 -2.23 -9.64
C ALA A 401 -4.65 -0.69 -9.51
N ARG A 402 -5.34 0.11 -10.35
CA ARG A 402 -5.36 1.57 -10.24
C ARG A 402 -6.11 2.08 -9.01
N GLU A 403 -7.09 1.33 -8.53
CA GLU A 403 -7.93 1.70 -7.39
C GLU A 403 -7.26 1.37 -6.04
N LEU A 404 -6.20 0.55 -6.08
CA LEU A 404 -5.45 0.14 -4.90
C LEU A 404 -4.39 1.19 -4.54
N THR A 405 -4.54 1.76 -3.35
CA THR A 405 -3.60 2.77 -2.81
C THR A 405 -2.38 2.14 -2.16
N ALA A 406 -2.52 0.97 -1.54
CA ALA A 406 -1.42 0.30 -0.85
C ALA A 406 -0.47 -0.39 -1.85
N ALA A 407 0.82 -0.09 -1.72
CA ALA A 407 1.85 -0.60 -2.64
C ALA A 407 1.89 -2.13 -2.70
N VAL A 408 1.77 -2.82 -1.57
CA VAL A 408 1.78 -4.29 -1.52
C VAL A 408 0.57 -4.88 -2.24
N GLN A 409 -0.63 -4.36 -1.97
CA GLN A 409 -1.87 -4.84 -2.63
C GLN A 409 -1.76 -4.67 -4.14
N ARG A 410 -1.33 -3.48 -4.57
CA ARG A 410 -1.15 -3.16 -5.97
C ARG A 410 -0.10 -4.05 -6.64
N ALA A 411 1.06 -4.25 -6.00
CA ALA A 411 2.12 -5.09 -6.53
C ALA A 411 1.69 -6.55 -6.68
N VAL A 412 1.00 -7.11 -5.69
CA VAL A 412 0.51 -8.50 -5.72
C VAL A 412 -0.55 -8.67 -6.82
N VAL A 413 -1.52 -7.77 -6.93
CA VAL A 413 -2.54 -7.82 -8.00
C VAL A 413 -1.91 -7.69 -9.38
N LEU A 414 -0.98 -6.74 -9.57
CA LEU A 414 -0.27 -6.59 -10.85
C LEU A 414 0.52 -7.85 -11.21
N GLY A 415 1.27 -8.42 -10.26
CA GLY A 415 2.07 -9.62 -10.49
C GLY A 415 1.20 -10.83 -10.85
N CYS A 416 0.15 -11.09 -10.06
CA CYS A 416 -0.77 -12.21 -10.29
C CYS A 416 -1.63 -12.05 -11.55
N ALA A 417 -1.88 -10.82 -12.02
CA ALA A 417 -2.60 -10.58 -13.28
C ALA A 417 -1.68 -10.60 -14.50
N ALA A 418 -0.41 -10.20 -14.37
CA ALA A 418 0.57 -10.21 -15.46
C ALA A 418 1.12 -11.61 -15.75
N LEU A 419 1.34 -12.44 -14.72
CA LEU A 419 1.89 -13.79 -14.88
C LEU A 419 1.06 -14.67 -15.85
N PRO A 420 -0.28 -14.76 -15.75
CA PRO A 420 -1.11 -15.51 -16.69
C PRO A 420 -0.98 -15.04 -18.14
N LEU A 421 -0.77 -13.74 -18.39
CA LEU A 421 -0.55 -13.21 -19.74
C LEU A 421 0.79 -13.68 -20.32
N ALA A 422 1.83 -13.74 -19.48
CA ALA A 422 3.11 -14.31 -19.87
C ALA A 422 2.99 -15.81 -20.16
N VAL A 423 2.28 -16.56 -19.30
CA VAL A 423 1.98 -17.99 -19.52
C VAL A 423 1.20 -18.18 -20.83
N LEU A 424 0.16 -17.39 -21.06
CA LEU A 424 -0.65 -17.41 -22.28
C LEU A 424 0.23 -17.15 -23.52
N ALA A 425 1.07 -16.11 -23.48
CA ALA A 425 1.96 -15.77 -24.58
C ALA A 425 2.92 -16.94 -24.89
N VAL A 426 3.59 -17.49 -23.88
CA VAL A 426 4.55 -18.59 -24.06
C VAL A 426 3.84 -19.87 -24.54
N ALA A 427 2.79 -20.30 -23.84
CA ALA A 427 2.08 -21.55 -24.12
C ALA A 427 1.44 -21.56 -25.52
N ARG A 428 0.98 -20.39 -26.02
CA ARG A 428 0.32 -20.29 -27.33
C ARG A 428 1.27 -20.03 -28.49
N THR A 429 2.45 -19.49 -28.23
CA THR A 429 3.41 -19.18 -29.30
C THR A 429 4.40 -20.31 -29.55
N LEU A 430 4.77 -21.07 -28.51
CA LEU A 430 5.70 -22.20 -28.64
C LEU A 430 5.25 -23.27 -29.66
N PRO A 431 3.96 -23.61 -29.81
CA PRO A 431 3.53 -24.56 -30.83
C PRO A 431 3.53 -24.00 -32.25
N LEU A 432 3.58 -22.68 -32.44
CA LEU A 432 3.49 -22.04 -33.76
C LEU A 432 4.78 -22.18 -34.56
N GLY A 433 4.72 -21.94 -35.87
CA GLY A 433 5.89 -21.87 -36.74
C GLY A 433 6.83 -20.70 -36.38
N VAL A 434 8.09 -20.82 -36.79
CA VAL A 434 9.16 -19.81 -36.57
C VAL A 434 8.72 -18.36 -36.87
N PRO A 435 8.05 -18.02 -38.00
CA PRO A 435 7.68 -16.62 -38.28
C PRO A 435 6.73 -16.04 -37.22
N TRP A 436 5.78 -16.84 -36.72
CA TRP A 436 4.86 -16.40 -35.66
C TRP A 436 5.55 -16.23 -34.31
N ARG A 437 6.56 -17.05 -34.01
CA ARG A 437 7.39 -16.88 -32.81
C ARG A 437 8.20 -15.59 -32.89
N ILE A 438 8.77 -15.26 -34.05
CA ILE A 438 9.48 -13.99 -34.29
C ILE A 438 8.52 -12.80 -34.11
N ALA A 439 7.33 -12.87 -34.70
CA ALA A 439 6.30 -11.84 -34.53
C ALA A 439 5.90 -11.65 -33.06
N ALA A 440 5.72 -12.75 -32.31
CA ALA A 440 5.43 -12.70 -30.88
C ALA A 440 6.55 -12.04 -30.07
N VAL A 441 7.82 -12.36 -30.37
CA VAL A 441 8.98 -11.70 -29.75
C VAL A 441 8.98 -10.20 -30.07
N ALA A 442 8.70 -9.80 -31.30
CA ALA A 442 8.61 -8.38 -31.67
C ALA A 442 7.50 -7.64 -30.88
N VAL A 443 6.34 -8.27 -30.71
CA VAL A 443 5.24 -7.71 -29.89
C VAL A 443 5.65 -7.60 -28.42
N LEU A 444 6.29 -8.63 -27.85
CA LEU A 444 6.76 -8.60 -26.46
C LEU A 444 7.84 -7.52 -26.25
N LEU A 445 8.75 -7.34 -27.20
CA LEU A 445 9.74 -6.25 -27.17
C LEU A 445 9.07 -4.87 -27.22
N ALA A 446 8.01 -4.72 -28.02
CA ALA A 446 7.23 -3.49 -28.01
C ALA A 446 6.57 -3.24 -26.64
N VAL A 447 6.02 -4.28 -26.00
CA VAL A 447 5.46 -4.18 -24.64
C VAL A 447 6.53 -3.75 -23.63
N VAL A 448 7.72 -4.35 -23.68
CA VAL A 448 8.86 -3.97 -22.81
C VAL A 448 9.24 -2.51 -23.03
N ALA A 449 9.37 -2.08 -24.29
CA ALA A 449 9.69 -0.68 -24.62
C ALA A 449 8.65 0.29 -24.05
N HIS A 450 7.35 0.00 -24.21
CA HIS A 450 6.28 0.83 -23.65
C HIS A 450 6.29 0.84 -22.11
N ALA A 451 6.59 -0.29 -21.48
CA ALA A 451 6.71 -0.37 -20.02
C ALA A 451 7.90 0.46 -19.51
N CYS A 452 9.05 0.43 -20.20
CA CYS A 452 10.19 1.29 -19.89
C CYS A 452 9.87 2.78 -20.04
N VAL A 453 9.20 3.17 -21.14
CA VAL A 453 8.74 4.55 -21.34
C VAL A 453 7.76 4.95 -20.25
N ALA A 454 6.80 4.09 -19.90
CA ALA A 454 5.85 4.34 -18.83
C ALA A 454 6.55 4.51 -17.47
N ALA A 455 7.57 3.70 -17.17
CA ALA A 455 8.36 3.82 -15.94
C ALA A 455 9.11 5.15 -15.85
N LEU A 456 9.54 5.73 -16.99
CA LEU A 456 10.22 7.03 -17.04
C LEU A 456 9.25 8.22 -17.02
N VAL A 457 8.06 8.07 -17.63
CA VAL A 457 7.15 9.18 -17.88
C VAL A 457 6.06 9.30 -16.82
N LEU A 458 5.55 8.21 -16.26
CA LEU A 458 4.41 8.23 -15.35
C LEU A 458 4.69 8.75 -13.93
N PRO A 459 5.83 8.46 -13.28
CA PRO A 459 6.07 8.90 -11.91
C PRO A 459 5.91 10.43 -11.75
N GLY A 460 5.11 10.85 -10.78
CA GLY A 460 4.88 12.28 -10.49
C GLY A 460 4.02 13.03 -11.51
N ARG A 461 3.60 12.41 -12.62
CA ARG A 461 2.76 13.06 -13.63
C ARG A 461 1.28 12.70 -13.45
N ARG A 462 0.42 13.71 -13.56
CA ARG A 462 -1.03 13.50 -13.68
C ARG A 462 -1.34 13.18 -15.14
N LEU A 463 -1.86 11.99 -15.39
CA LEU A 463 -2.33 11.62 -16.73
C LEU A 463 -3.51 12.49 -17.14
N ALA A 464 -3.64 12.76 -18.46
CA ALA A 464 -4.79 13.49 -18.97
C ALA A 464 -6.09 12.75 -18.61
N PRO A 465 -7.19 13.47 -18.30
CA PRO A 465 -8.47 12.85 -17.89
C PRO A 465 -9.01 11.82 -18.88
N THR A 466 -8.69 11.96 -20.17
CA THR A 466 -9.07 11.02 -21.23
C THR A 466 -8.54 9.60 -20.99
N TRP A 467 -7.30 9.45 -20.51
CA TRP A 467 -6.72 8.13 -20.22
C TRP A 467 -7.37 7.43 -19.02
N GLY A 468 -7.79 8.22 -18.02
CA GLY A 468 -8.62 7.71 -16.92
C GLY A 468 -9.90 7.10 -17.48
N ARG A 469 -10.65 7.90 -18.25
CA ARG A 469 -11.93 7.52 -18.85
C ARG A 469 -11.85 6.34 -19.81
N THR A 470 -10.78 6.25 -20.62
CA THR A 470 -10.54 5.09 -21.49
C THR A 470 -10.34 3.83 -20.65
N GLY A 471 -9.56 3.91 -19.57
CA GLY A 471 -9.38 2.78 -18.67
C GLY A 471 -10.67 2.36 -17.97
N ASP A 472 -11.52 3.31 -17.58
CA ASP A 472 -12.81 3.01 -16.96
C ASP A 472 -13.76 2.35 -17.98
N THR A 473 -13.79 2.85 -19.22
CA THR A 473 -14.57 2.25 -20.32
C THR A 473 -14.11 0.82 -20.60
N LEU A 474 -12.80 0.59 -20.66
CA LEU A 474 -12.21 -0.73 -20.87
C LEU A 474 -12.54 -1.68 -19.71
N HIS A 475 -12.52 -1.17 -18.47
CA HIS A 475 -12.92 -1.94 -17.29
C HIS A 475 -14.37 -2.40 -17.39
N TRP A 476 -15.30 -1.51 -17.78
CA TRP A 476 -16.71 -1.87 -17.99
C TRP A 476 -16.90 -2.87 -19.12
N LEU A 477 -16.20 -2.70 -20.26
CA LEU A 477 -16.25 -3.66 -21.36
C LEU A 477 -15.77 -5.05 -20.92
N CYS A 478 -14.67 -5.12 -20.17
CA CYS A 478 -14.21 -6.39 -19.60
C CYS A 478 -15.24 -6.99 -18.64
N ALA A 479 -15.81 -6.18 -17.74
CA ALA A 479 -16.81 -6.63 -16.78
C ALA A 479 -18.06 -7.21 -17.45
N ILE A 480 -18.50 -6.63 -18.58
CA ILE A 480 -19.63 -7.14 -19.39
C ILE A 480 -19.25 -8.40 -20.16
N ALA A 481 -18.04 -8.48 -20.70
CA ALA A 481 -17.59 -9.62 -21.51
C ALA A 481 -17.30 -10.88 -20.68
N ILE A 482 -16.82 -10.74 -19.44
CA ILE A 482 -16.41 -11.87 -18.59
C ILE A 482 -17.53 -12.89 -18.38
N PRO A 483 -18.77 -12.54 -17.96
CA PRO A 483 -19.85 -13.50 -17.82
C PRO A 483 -20.14 -14.24 -19.11
N ALA A 484 -20.20 -13.53 -20.25
CA ALA A 484 -20.45 -14.14 -21.54
C ALA A 484 -19.36 -15.14 -21.94
N LEU A 485 -18.09 -14.80 -21.69
CA LEU A 485 -16.94 -15.69 -21.95
C LEU A 485 -16.89 -16.89 -21.00
N VAL A 486 -17.32 -16.74 -19.75
CA VAL A 486 -17.43 -17.85 -18.80
C VAL A 486 -18.49 -18.86 -19.28
N LEU A 487 -19.64 -18.38 -19.76
CA LEU A 487 -20.66 -19.26 -20.35
C LEU A 487 -20.14 -20.00 -21.60
N ALA A 488 -19.29 -19.35 -22.40
CA ALA A 488 -18.61 -20.01 -23.52
C ALA A 488 -17.64 -21.10 -23.05
N VAL A 489 -16.83 -20.83 -22.01
CA VAL A 489 -15.89 -21.83 -21.48
C VAL A 489 -16.62 -23.04 -20.88
N VAL A 490 -17.74 -22.82 -20.21
CA VAL A 490 -18.58 -23.91 -19.66
C VAL A 490 -19.30 -24.70 -20.77
N GLY A 491 -19.27 -24.25 -22.03
CA GLY A 491 -19.91 -24.93 -23.16
C GLY A 491 -21.42 -24.70 -23.25
N LEU A 492 -21.96 -23.67 -22.57
CA LEU A 492 -23.41 -23.41 -22.59
C LEU A 492 -23.90 -23.05 -24.00
N TYR A 493 -23.13 -22.27 -24.75
CA TYR A 493 -23.53 -21.87 -26.11
C TYR A 493 -23.56 -23.06 -27.07
N ASP A 494 -22.58 -23.96 -26.97
CA ASP A 494 -22.54 -25.17 -27.79
C ASP A 494 -23.71 -26.09 -27.43
N TRP A 495 -24.00 -26.26 -26.13
CA TRP A 495 -25.16 -27.02 -25.67
C TRP A 495 -26.50 -26.47 -26.17
N VAL A 496 -26.68 -25.14 -26.16
CA VAL A 496 -27.89 -24.51 -26.71
C VAL A 496 -27.96 -24.66 -28.24
N ALA A 497 -26.82 -24.54 -28.94
CA ALA A 497 -26.76 -24.70 -30.39
C ALA A 497 -27.10 -26.13 -30.82
N ASP A 498 -26.70 -27.15 -30.05
CA ASP A 498 -27.03 -28.55 -30.33
C ASP A 498 -28.52 -28.90 -30.06
N LEU A 499 -29.23 -28.06 -29.30
CA LEU A 499 -30.64 -28.24 -28.95
C LEU A 499 -31.61 -27.69 -30.01
N VAL A 500 -31.14 -26.74 -30.84
CA VAL A 500 -31.91 -26.04 -31.88
C VAL A 500 -31.66 -26.70 -33.23
#